data_AF-A0A0S8IB41-F1
#
_entry.id   AF-A0A0S8IB41-F1
#
_cell.length_a   1.000
_cell.length_b   1.000
_cell.length_c   1.000
_cell.angle_alpha   90.00
_cell.angle_beta   90.00
_cell.angle_gamma   90.00
#
_symmetry.space_group_name_H-M   'P 1'
#
loop_
_entity.id
_entity.type
_entity.pdbx_description
1 polymer ?
#
loop_
_entity_poly.entity_id
_entity_poly.type
_entity_poly.pdbx_seq_one_letter_code
_entity_poly.pdbx_strand_id
1 'polypeptide(L)'
;MNSHCNTDIQKDLRIHIMIRYFDFRALLSIGIILVILVRTGFSQELKVGDVPDGSRSIPVHLLDLFDEEGALIRLSDRILMPFSPKQTCLECHDYGIISGGWHFNAADPEVSPGRRGEPWVLVDPISATQVPLSHRNWSGTFKPEYFGLSPFLFTEKFGRHLTGGGISENDSTESLDIYMRWMVSGRAEINCLGCHDAEPAHDQAEYYLQTVKQ
;
A
#
# COMPACT_ATOMS: atom_id res chain seq x y z
N MET A 1 60.29 5.92 -61.62
CA MET A 1 58.90 5.43 -61.49
C MET A 1 58.77 4.68 -60.17
N ASN A 2 57.97 5.25 -59.27
CA ASN A 2 57.27 4.74 -58.07
C ASN A 2 57.71 3.41 -57.43
N SER A 3 57.94 3.39 -56.11
CA SER A 3 56.84 3.28 -55.14
C SER A 3 57.36 3.34 -53.69
N HIS A 4 56.68 4.14 -52.88
CA HIS A 4 56.90 4.32 -51.45
C HIS A 4 56.41 3.09 -50.66
N CYS A 5 57.24 2.57 -49.77
CA CYS A 5 56.91 1.50 -48.84
C CYS A 5 56.22 2.06 -47.59
N ASN A 6 54.89 1.96 -47.58
CA ASN A 6 54.01 1.58 -46.48
C ASN A 6 54.37 2.00 -45.03
N THR A 7 53.81 3.13 -44.57
CA THR A 7 53.74 3.49 -43.13
C THR A 7 52.34 3.88 -42.64
N ASP A 8 51.28 3.73 -43.46
CA ASP A 8 49.93 4.21 -43.09
C ASP A 8 49.02 3.17 -42.42
N ILE A 9 49.32 1.87 -42.51
CA ILE A 9 48.38 0.83 -42.02
C ILE A 9 48.39 0.69 -40.48
N GLN A 10 49.45 1.12 -39.79
CA GLN A 10 49.56 0.98 -38.32
C GLN A 10 48.86 2.10 -37.52
N LYS A 11 48.55 3.25 -38.11
CA LYS A 11 47.90 4.37 -37.40
C LYS A 11 46.38 4.19 -37.33
N ASP A 12 45.74 3.67 -38.37
CA ASP A 12 44.28 3.53 -38.42
C ASP A 12 43.70 2.43 -37.50
N LEU A 13 44.46 1.36 -37.26
CA LEU A 13 44.00 0.26 -36.39
C LEU A 13 44.02 0.64 -34.90
N ARG A 14 44.93 1.54 -34.48
CA ARG A 14 44.99 2.01 -33.08
C ARG A 14 43.87 3.01 -32.76
N ILE A 15 43.47 3.83 -33.73
CA ILE A 15 42.41 4.84 -33.56
C ILE A 15 41.03 4.16 -33.46
N HIS A 16 40.76 3.15 -34.28
CA HIS A 16 39.49 2.41 -34.24
C HIS A 16 39.31 1.55 -32.98
N ILE A 17 40.39 1.02 -32.40
CA ILE A 17 40.34 0.26 -31.13
C ILE A 17 40.16 1.21 -29.94
N MET A 18 40.82 2.38 -29.92
CA MET A 18 40.63 3.33 -28.81
C MET A 18 39.23 3.95 -28.76
N ILE A 19 38.60 4.22 -29.91
CA ILE A 19 37.26 4.82 -29.96
C ILE A 19 36.17 3.83 -29.46
N ARG A 20 36.30 2.52 -29.75
CA ARG A 20 35.34 1.52 -29.26
C ARG A 20 35.45 1.17 -27.77
N TYR A 21 36.62 1.34 -27.16
CA TYR A 21 36.82 1.08 -25.73
C TYR A 21 36.48 2.28 -24.83
N PHE A 22 36.52 3.50 -25.37
CA PHE A 22 36.19 4.72 -24.63
C PHE A 22 34.68 4.84 -24.36
N ASP A 23 33.84 4.41 -25.30
CA ASP A 23 32.37 4.48 -25.17
C ASP A 23 31.79 3.41 -24.24
N PHE A 24 32.29 2.17 -24.24
CA PHE A 24 31.71 1.12 -23.41
C PHE A 24 31.98 1.34 -21.91
N ARG A 25 33.16 1.86 -21.56
CA ARG A 25 33.50 2.20 -20.17
C ARG A 25 32.73 3.43 -19.68
N ALA A 26 32.53 4.44 -20.52
CA ALA A 26 31.72 5.60 -20.18
C ALA A 26 30.24 5.24 -20.00
N LEU A 27 29.66 4.45 -20.90
CA LEU A 27 28.27 3.97 -20.80
C LEU A 27 28.05 3.05 -19.60
N LEU A 28 28.99 2.16 -19.29
CA LEU A 28 28.93 1.32 -18.09
C LEU A 28 29.04 2.18 -16.81
N SER A 29 29.91 3.19 -16.80
CA SER A 29 30.07 4.11 -15.67
C SER A 29 28.82 4.97 -15.46
N ILE A 30 28.22 5.50 -16.53
CA ILE A 30 26.95 6.24 -16.49
C ILE A 30 25.82 5.32 -16.00
N GLY A 31 25.75 4.08 -16.48
CA GLY A 31 24.76 3.10 -16.02
C GLY A 31 24.91 2.78 -14.54
N ILE A 32 26.14 2.59 -14.04
CA ILE A 32 26.42 2.36 -12.62
C ILE A 32 26.06 3.60 -11.78
N ILE A 33 26.41 4.81 -12.24
CA ILE A 33 26.06 6.06 -11.56
C ILE A 33 24.54 6.24 -11.53
N LEU A 34 23.83 5.95 -12.62
CA LEU A 34 22.37 6.02 -12.68
C LEU A 34 21.73 5.01 -11.72
N VAL A 35 22.25 3.77 -11.67
CA VAL A 35 21.79 2.75 -10.72
C VAL A 35 22.05 3.18 -9.28
N ILE A 36 23.21 3.77 -8.96
CA ILE A 36 23.53 4.26 -7.62
C ILE A 36 22.63 5.45 -7.25
N LEU A 37 22.43 6.41 -8.15
CA LEU A 37 21.57 7.59 -7.92
C LEU A 37 20.10 7.17 -7.71
N VAL A 38 19.61 6.20 -8.47
CA VAL A 38 18.30 5.59 -8.24
C VAL A 38 18.26 4.93 -6.86
N ARG A 39 19.26 4.12 -6.48
CA ARG A 39 19.28 3.45 -5.17
C ARG A 39 19.35 4.43 -3.99
N THR A 40 20.06 5.54 -4.11
CA THR A 40 20.14 6.56 -3.04
C THR A 40 18.86 7.40 -2.92
N GLY A 41 18.10 7.55 -4.01
CA GLY A 41 16.81 8.27 -3.99
C GLY A 41 15.66 7.51 -3.31
N PHE A 42 15.83 6.22 -3.03
CA PHE A 42 14.81 5.34 -2.44
C PHE A 42 15.16 4.85 -1.02
N SER A 43 16.13 5.47 -0.34
CA SER A 43 16.37 5.17 1.08
C SER A 43 15.44 6.03 1.93
N GLN A 44 14.24 5.53 2.21
CA GLN A 44 13.36 6.12 3.23
C GLN A 44 14.01 5.92 4.61
N GLU A 45 14.27 7.00 5.35
CA GLU A 45 14.62 6.88 6.76
C GLU A 45 13.41 6.31 7.52
N LEU A 46 13.66 5.31 8.38
CA LEU A 46 12.63 4.75 9.26
C LEU A 46 12.11 5.85 10.18
N LYS A 47 10.78 5.98 10.27
CA LYS A 47 10.17 6.95 11.17
C LYS A 47 10.13 6.40 12.59
N VAL A 48 9.92 7.30 13.55
CA VAL A 48 9.91 6.97 14.98
C VAL A 48 8.91 5.86 15.32
N GLY A 49 7.78 5.79 14.63
CA GLY A 49 6.74 4.80 14.83
C GLY A 49 6.96 3.48 14.07
N ASP A 50 7.94 3.40 13.17
CA ASP A 50 8.20 2.19 12.37
C ASP A 50 9.09 1.18 13.10
N VAL A 51 9.73 1.60 14.18
CA VAL A 51 10.69 0.81 14.94
C VAL A 51 10.17 0.62 16.36
N PRO A 52 10.10 -0.63 16.88
CA PRO A 52 9.73 -0.86 18.26
C PRO A 52 10.78 -0.25 19.19
N ASP A 53 10.33 0.56 20.16
CA ASP A 53 11.19 1.15 21.20
C ASP A 53 11.55 0.14 22.32
N GLY A 54 11.01 -1.09 22.24
CA GLY A 54 11.19 -2.15 23.22
C GLY A 54 10.37 -1.96 24.51
N SER A 55 9.59 -0.89 24.59
CA SER A 55 8.71 -0.60 25.71
C SER A 55 7.44 -1.43 25.64
N ARG A 56 6.84 -1.66 26.81
CA ARG A 56 5.48 -2.24 26.94
C ARG A 56 4.43 -1.17 27.20
N SER A 57 4.85 0.09 27.32
CA SER A 57 3.96 1.22 27.48
C SER A 57 3.34 1.58 26.13
N ILE A 58 2.06 1.93 26.13
CA ILE A 58 1.38 2.44 24.94
C ILE A 58 1.81 3.91 24.76
N PRO A 59 2.42 4.29 23.62
CA PRO A 59 2.76 5.69 23.35
C PRO A 59 1.50 6.55 23.32
N VAL A 60 1.57 7.73 23.96
CA VAL A 60 0.50 8.74 23.86
C VAL A 60 0.73 9.55 22.61
N HIS A 61 -0.24 9.53 21.70
CA HIS A 61 -0.22 10.33 20.48
C HIS A 61 -0.81 11.71 20.78
N LEU A 62 0.03 12.74 20.65
CA LEU A 62 -0.38 14.14 20.66
C LEU A 62 -0.16 14.67 19.25
N LEU A 63 -1.19 14.53 18.41
CA LEU A 63 -1.10 14.75 16.98
C LEU A 63 -2.10 15.81 16.54
N ASP A 64 -1.70 16.57 15.53
CA ASP A 64 -2.62 17.32 14.70
C ASP A 64 -3.44 16.37 13.83
N LEU A 65 -4.71 16.69 13.57
CA LEU A 65 -5.59 15.89 12.71
C LEU A 65 -5.62 16.48 11.30
N PHE A 66 -5.44 15.65 10.30
CA PHE A 66 -5.43 16.06 8.89
C PHE A 66 -6.58 15.39 8.12
N ASP A 67 -7.15 16.08 7.15
CA ASP A 67 -8.11 15.48 6.20
C ASP A 67 -7.42 14.66 5.09
N GLU A 68 -8.20 14.08 4.18
CA GLU A 68 -7.71 13.25 3.06
C GLU A 68 -6.70 14.00 2.18
N GLU A 69 -6.93 15.29 1.96
CA GLU A 69 -6.06 16.18 1.19
C GLU A 69 -4.79 16.59 1.94
N GLY A 70 -4.66 16.21 3.22
CA GLY A 70 -3.54 16.55 4.09
C GLY A 70 -3.62 17.97 4.65
N ALA A 71 -4.79 18.61 4.62
CA ALA A 71 -5.02 19.88 5.27
C ALA A 71 -5.32 19.68 6.76
N LEU A 72 -4.77 20.58 7.58
CA LEU A 72 -4.95 20.56 9.02
C LEU A 72 -6.39 20.91 9.39
N ILE A 73 -7.06 20.03 10.13
CA ILE A 73 -8.42 20.22 10.63
C ILE A 73 -8.36 21.05 11.92
N ARG A 74 -9.08 22.17 11.95
CA ARG A 74 -9.21 23.03 13.13
C ARG A 74 -10.65 23.10 13.59
N LEU A 75 -10.87 23.13 14.90
CA LEU A 75 -12.20 23.32 15.49
C LEU A 75 -12.90 24.63 15.07
N SER A 76 -12.13 25.61 14.59
CA SER A 76 -12.64 26.88 14.08
C SER A 76 -13.05 26.84 12.61
N ASP A 77 -12.83 25.73 11.91
CA ASP A 77 -13.15 25.63 10.49
C ASP A 77 -14.65 25.72 10.25
N ARG A 78 -15.03 26.39 9.16
CA ARG A 78 -16.44 26.57 8.80
C ARG A 78 -17.13 25.23 8.54
N ILE A 79 -16.39 24.28 7.98
CA ILE A 79 -16.81 22.91 7.70
C ILE A 79 -15.71 22.03 8.28
N LEU A 80 -16.06 21.14 9.21
CA LEU A 80 -15.14 20.15 9.74
C LEU A 80 -15.10 18.97 8.77
N MET A 81 -13.93 18.75 8.18
CA MET A 81 -13.68 17.59 7.33
C MET A 81 -13.42 16.35 8.20
N PRO A 82 -13.75 15.14 7.71
CA PRO A 82 -13.30 13.91 8.34
C PRO A 82 -11.78 13.85 8.36
N PHE A 83 -11.19 13.33 9.45
CA PHE A 83 -9.76 13.11 9.48
C PHE A 83 -9.39 11.84 8.70
N SER A 84 -8.25 11.87 8.03
CA SER A 84 -7.61 10.74 7.38
C SER A 84 -6.58 10.12 8.33
N PRO A 85 -6.76 8.86 8.78
CA PRO A 85 -5.73 8.12 9.48
C PRO A 85 -4.41 8.05 8.70
N LYS A 86 -4.49 7.91 7.37
CA LYS A 86 -3.30 7.87 6.51
C LYS A 86 -2.49 9.14 6.62
N GLN A 87 -3.10 10.31 6.43
CA GLN A 87 -2.40 11.60 6.49
C GLN A 87 -1.95 11.93 7.93
N THR A 88 -2.83 11.68 8.90
CA THR A 88 -2.57 11.98 10.31
C THR A 88 -1.43 11.14 10.90
N CYS A 89 -1.40 9.84 10.61
CA CYS A 89 -0.36 8.96 11.13
C CYS A 89 0.93 8.99 10.30
N LEU A 90 0.90 9.49 9.05
CA LEU A 90 2.07 9.50 8.17
C LEU A 90 3.23 10.32 8.72
N GLU A 91 2.99 11.27 9.61
CA GLU A 91 4.08 12.09 10.15
C GLU A 91 5.08 11.23 10.95
N CYS A 92 4.57 10.23 11.68
CA CYS A 92 5.36 9.37 12.56
C CYS A 92 5.51 7.93 12.08
N HIS A 93 4.68 7.49 11.13
CA HIS A 93 4.70 6.14 10.58
C HIS A 93 4.75 6.11 9.06
N ASP A 94 5.39 5.09 8.51
CA ASP A 94 5.29 4.77 7.09
C ASP A 94 4.06 3.91 6.81
N TYR A 95 3.13 4.45 6.01
CA TYR A 95 1.89 3.74 5.67
C TYR A 95 2.12 2.46 4.86
N GLY A 96 3.16 2.43 4.02
CA GLY A 96 3.55 1.25 3.27
C GLY A 96 4.03 0.14 4.21
N ILE A 97 4.82 0.49 5.23
CA ILE A 97 5.25 -0.46 6.27
C ILE A 97 4.03 -0.97 7.06
N ILE A 98 3.13 -0.07 7.49
CA ILE A 98 1.91 -0.45 8.24
C ILE A 98 1.04 -1.40 7.40
N SER A 99 0.76 -1.04 6.14
CA SER A 99 -0.10 -1.83 5.25
C SER A 99 0.48 -3.22 4.90
N GLY A 100 1.78 -3.44 5.13
CA GLY A 100 2.40 -4.76 5.07
C GLY A 100 2.00 -5.70 6.22
N GLY A 101 1.31 -5.22 7.25
CA GLY A 101 0.83 -6.01 8.38
C GLY A 101 -0.22 -7.08 7.99
N TRP A 102 -0.29 -8.17 8.77
CA TRP A 102 -1.18 -9.31 8.49
C TRP A 102 -2.67 -8.99 8.44
N HIS A 103 -3.12 -7.89 9.08
CA HIS A 103 -4.51 -7.42 9.03
C HIS A 103 -4.87 -6.78 7.69
N PHE A 104 -3.89 -6.24 6.94
CA PHE A 104 -4.13 -5.43 5.75
C PHE A 104 -3.71 -6.14 4.46
N ASN A 105 -2.77 -7.08 4.52
CA ASN A 105 -2.21 -7.73 3.34
C ASN A 105 -2.95 -9.02 2.91
N ALA A 106 -4.16 -9.27 3.41
CA ALA A 106 -4.89 -10.52 3.14
C ALA A 106 -5.23 -10.75 1.66
N ALA A 107 -5.40 -9.66 0.91
CA ALA A 107 -5.70 -9.66 -0.51
C ALA A 107 -4.45 -9.57 -1.41
N ASP A 108 -3.26 -9.39 -0.83
CA ASP A 108 -2.01 -9.31 -1.59
C ASP A 108 -1.58 -10.72 -2.07
N PRO A 109 -1.56 -10.99 -3.39
CA PRO A 109 -1.18 -12.29 -3.92
C PRO A 109 0.33 -12.58 -3.76
N GLU A 110 1.16 -11.56 -3.56
CA GLU A 110 2.61 -11.69 -3.42
C GLU A 110 3.03 -12.06 -1.99
N VAL A 111 2.13 -11.92 -1.02
CA VAL A 111 2.38 -12.28 0.37
C VAL A 111 1.97 -13.72 0.63
N SER A 112 2.94 -14.55 1.06
CA SER A 112 2.67 -15.92 1.49
C SER A 112 1.53 -15.97 2.51
N PRO A 113 0.54 -16.89 2.35
CA PRO A 113 -0.64 -16.90 3.19
C PRO A 113 -0.40 -17.34 4.64
N GLY A 114 0.82 -17.79 4.97
CA GLY A 114 1.21 -18.17 6.32
C GLY A 114 0.35 -19.28 6.92
N ARG A 115 0.20 -19.24 8.25
CA ARG A 115 -0.69 -20.15 9.00
C ARG A 115 -2.15 -19.81 8.71
N ARG A 116 -2.99 -20.83 8.60
CA ARG A 116 -4.44 -20.64 8.45
C ARG A 116 -5.02 -19.90 9.64
N GLY A 117 -5.77 -18.85 9.36
CA GLY A 117 -6.60 -18.11 10.30
C GLY A 117 -8.08 -18.46 10.11
N GLU A 118 -8.95 -17.59 10.61
CA GLU A 118 -10.40 -17.73 10.50
C GLU A 118 -10.88 -17.19 9.14
N PRO A 119 -11.80 -17.89 8.46
CA PRO A 119 -12.39 -17.40 7.22
C PRO A 119 -13.51 -16.39 7.51
N TRP A 120 -13.83 -15.59 6.51
CA TRP A 120 -15.03 -14.74 6.49
C TRP A 120 -16.25 -15.60 6.18
N VAL A 121 -17.24 -15.64 7.07
CA VAL A 121 -18.41 -16.51 6.88
C VAL A 121 -19.52 -15.75 6.14
N LEU A 122 -19.69 -16.03 4.86
CA LEU A 122 -20.84 -15.54 4.09
C LEU A 122 -22.06 -16.40 4.38
N VAL A 123 -23.09 -15.78 4.95
CA VAL A 123 -24.35 -16.45 5.27
C VAL A 123 -25.43 -16.05 4.26
N ASP A 124 -26.08 -17.04 3.66
CA ASP A 124 -27.33 -16.87 2.92
C ASP A 124 -28.48 -17.52 3.69
N PRO A 125 -29.40 -16.72 4.27
CA PRO A 125 -30.50 -17.24 5.05
C PRO A 125 -31.57 -17.95 4.21
N ILE A 126 -31.68 -17.64 2.92
CA ILE A 126 -32.72 -18.24 2.05
C ILE A 126 -32.40 -19.71 1.79
N SER A 127 -31.14 -20.00 1.43
CA SER A 127 -30.68 -21.38 1.26
C SER A 127 -30.17 -22.03 2.55
N ALA A 128 -30.14 -21.30 3.67
CA ALA A 128 -29.51 -21.71 4.93
C ALA A 128 -28.03 -22.15 4.76
N THR A 129 -27.32 -21.51 3.84
CA THR A 129 -25.93 -21.83 3.51
C THR A 129 -24.96 -20.92 4.25
N GLN A 130 -23.83 -21.48 4.69
CA GLN A 130 -22.69 -20.75 5.22
C GLN A 130 -21.47 -21.10 4.37
N VAL A 131 -20.83 -20.10 3.78
CA VAL A 131 -19.65 -20.28 2.93
C VAL A 131 -18.44 -19.62 3.56
N PRO A 132 -17.36 -20.37 3.83
CA PRO A 132 -16.10 -19.79 4.29
C PRO A 132 -15.37 -19.11 3.12
N LEU A 133 -15.16 -17.81 3.24
CA LEU A 133 -14.45 -16.99 2.26
C LEU A 133 -13.05 -16.62 2.75
N SER A 134 -12.11 -16.49 1.83
CA SER A 134 -10.77 -16.00 2.11
C SER A 134 -10.11 -15.51 0.82
N HIS A 135 -9.48 -14.34 0.87
CA HIS A 135 -8.59 -13.90 -0.20
C HIS A 135 -7.27 -14.70 -0.20
N ARG A 136 -6.94 -15.41 0.88
CA ARG A 136 -5.84 -16.39 0.90
C ARG A 136 -6.32 -17.75 0.38
N ASN A 137 -5.49 -18.44 -0.38
CA ASN A 137 -5.78 -19.75 -0.99
C ASN A 137 -5.72 -20.92 0.03
N TRP A 138 -6.40 -20.79 1.17
CA TRP A 138 -6.47 -21.85 2.16
C TRP A 138 -7.41 -22.97 1.68
N SER A 139 -7.07 -24.22 2.00
CA SER A 139 -7.95 -25.35 1.65
C SER A 139 -9.25 -25.26 2.44
N GLY A 140 -10.37 -25.44 1.76
CA GLY A 140 -11.72 -25.38 2.34
C GLY A 140 -12.33 -23.97 2.34
N THR A 141 -11.63 -22.95 1.82
CA THR A 141 -12.18 -21.60 1.64
C THR A 141 -12.40 -21.27 0.17
N PHE A 142 -13.33 -20.37 -0.10
CA PHE A 142 -13.62 -19.86 -1.43
C PHE A 142 -13.19 -18.40 -1.59
N LYS A 143 -12.92 -18.02 -2.83
CA LYS A 143 -12.63 -16.64 -3.21
C LYS A 143 -13.91 -15.80 -3.16
N PRO A 144 -13.91 -14.62 -2.51
CA PRO A 144 -15.09 -13.74 -2.49
C PRO A 144 -15.65 -13.42 -3.88
N GLU A 145 -14.77 -13.32 -4.88
CA GLU A 145 -15.10 -13.00 -6.27
C GLU A 145 -15.98 -14.09 -6.92
N TYR A 146 -15.91 -15.35 -6.45
CA TYR A 146 -16.81 -16.42 -6.90
C TYR A 146 -18.27 -16.21 -6.50
N PHE A 147 -18.52 -15.35 -5.51
CA PHE A 147 -19.84 -14.97 -5.04
C PHE A 147 -20.22 -13.56 -5.49
N GLY A 148 -19.48 -12.97 -6.43
CA GLY A 148 -19.73 -11.62 -6.94
C GLY A 148 -19.42 -10.51 -5.93
N LEU A 149 -18.62 -10.79 -4.91
CA LEU A 149 -18.18 -9.78 -3.96
C LEU A 149 -16.95 -9.05 -4.52
N SER A 150 -17.16 -7.84 -5.03
CA SER A 150 -16.08 -6.88 -5.29
C SER A 150 -15.43 -6.44 -3.97
N PRO A 151 -14.23 -5.83 -3.99
CA PRO A 151 -13.62 -5.25 -2.78
C PRO A 151 -14.53 -4.30 -2.00
N PHE A 152 -15.32 -3.49 -2.72
CA PHE A 152 -16.33 -2.61 -2.12
C PHE A 152 -17.43 -3.42 -1.41
N LEU A 153 -18.07 -4.37 -2.11
CA LEU A 153 -19.14 -5.19 -1.52
C LEU A 153 -18.64 -6.08 -0.38
N PHE A 154 -17.41 -6.55 -0.47
CA PHE A 154 -16.75 -7.26 0.61
C PHE A 154 -16.60 -6.35 1.84
N THR A 155 -16.13 -5.11 1.64
CA THR A 155 -15.98 -4.11 2.71
C THR A 155 -17.33 -3.70 3.29
N GLU A 156 -18.37 -3.51 2.48
CA GLU A 156 -19.73 -3.25 2.96
C GLU A 156 -20.25 -4.41 3.83
N LYS A 157 -20.01 -5.65 3.39
CA LYS A 157 -20.51 -6.86 4.08
C LYS A 157 -19.76 -7.16 5.39
N PHE A 158 -18.45 -7.00 5.39
CA PHE A 158 -17.56 -7.48 6.46
C PHE A 158 -16.82 -6.36 7.21
N GLY A 159 -16.96 -5.11 6.77
CA GLY A 159 -16.19 -3.94 7.23
C GLY A 159 -16.20 -3.72 8.73
N ARG A 160 -17.25 -4.14 9.43
CA ARG A 160 -17.31 -4.12 10.91
C ARG A 160 -16.12 -4.82 11.58
N HIS A 161 -15.57 -5.82 10.92
CA HIS A 161 -14.49 -6.66 11.41
C HIS A 161 -13.16 -6.37 10.70
N LEU A 162 -13.14 -5.38 9.80
CA LEU A 162 -11.95 -4.91 9.12
C LEU A 162 -11.42 -3.68 9.84
N THR A 163 -10.11 -3.56 9.90
CA THR A 163 -9.43 -2.35 10.40
C THR A 163 -9.14 -1.37 9.27
N GLY A 164 -10.00 -1.32 8.24
CA GLY A 164 -9.72 -0.65 6.97
C GLY A 164 -8.47 -1.20 6.26
N GLY A 165 -7.97 -0.44 5.28
CA GLY A 165 -6.81 -0.81 4.47
C GLY A 165 -6.99 -2.05 3.61
N GLY A 166 -5.95 -2.42 2.87
CA GLY A 166 -5.93 -3.65 2.08
C GLY A 166 -7.10 -3.71 1.08
N ILE A 167 -8.01 -4.66 1.29
CA ILE A 167 -9.21 -4.82 0.46
C ILE A 167 -10.12 -3.59 0.49
N SER A 168 -10.12 -2.83 1.59
CA SER A 168 -10.97 -1.66 1.81
C SER A 168 -10.39 -0.35 1.25
N GLU A 169 -9.16 -0.42 0.72
CA GLU A 169 -8.53 0.65 -0.04
C GLU A 169 -8.27 0.28 -1.51
N ASN A 170 -8.70 -0.93 -1.91
CA ASN A 170 -8.58 -1.40 -3.27
C ASN A 170 -9.58 -0.64 -4.16
N ASP A 171 -9.07 0.29 -4.96
CA ASP A 171 -9.83 1.11 -5.90
C ASP A 171 -10.14 0.36 -7.20
N SER A 172 -10.47 -0.93 -7.08
CA SER A 172 -10.84 -1.80 -8.18
C SER A 172 -11.92 -1.15 -9.05
N THR A 173 -11.61 -0.92 -10.32
CA THR A 173 -12.55 -0.38 -11.31
C THR A 173 -13.36 -1.48 -11.98
N GLU A 174 -13.80 -2.50 -11.21
CA GLU A 174 -14.51 -3.67 -11.73
C GLU A 174 -15.78 -3.26 -12.49
N SER A 175 -16.43 -2.18 -12.05
CA SER A 175 -17.53 -1.54 -12.76
C SER A 175 -17.58 -0.03 -12.48
N LEU A 176 -18.27 0.72 -13.35
CA LEU A 176 -18.46 2.16 -13.16
C LEU A 176 -19.27 2.46 -11.89
N ASP A 177 -20.26 1.65 -11.56
CA ASP A 177 -21.06 1.84 -10.34
C ASP A 177 -20.23 1.65 -9.07
N ILE A 178 -19.40 0.60 -8.98
CA ILE A 178 -18.51 0.37 -7.83
C ILE A 178 -17.45 1.48 -7.74
N TYR A 179 -16.88 1.89 -8.87
CA TYR A 179 -15.96 3.03 -8.88
C TYR A 179 -16.62 4.32 -8.36
N MET A 180 -17.83 4.62 -8.83
CA MET A 180 -18.55 5.82 -8.40
C MET A 180 -18.96 5.75 -6.92
N ARG A 181 -19.19 4.54 -6.37
CA ARG A 181 -19.38 4.35 -4.93
C ARG A 181 -18.14 4.78 -4.16
N TRP A 182 -16.97 4.25 -4.52
CA TRP A 182 -15.70 4.65 -3.90
C TRP A 182 -15.44 6.17 -3.97
N MET A 183 -15.80 6.81 -5.08
CA MET A 183 -15.64 8.27 -5.25
C MET A 183 -16.56 9.11 -4.33
N VAL A 184 -17.69 8.55 -3.90
CA VAL A 184 -18.63 9.24 -3.00
C VAL A 184 -18.34 8.89 -1.54
N SER A 185 -18.06 7.62 -1.26
CA SER A 185 -17.83 7.11 0.09
C SER A 185 -16.46 7.45 0.66
N GLY A 186 -15.47 7.59 -0.22
CA GLY A 186 -14.07 7.49 0.14
C GLY A 186 -13.64 6.04 0.38
N ARG A 187 -12.32 5.83 0.46
CA ARG A 187 -11.72 4.54 0.81
C ARG A 187 -11.75 4.38 2.33
N ALA A 188 -11.89 3.16 2.82
CA ALA A 188 -11.75 2.90 4.25
C ALA A 188 -10.28 2.68 4.59
N GLU A 189 -9.59 3.77 4.91
CA GLU A 189 -8.18 3.77 5.31
C GLU A 189 -7.92 2.92 6.55
N ILE A 190 -6.66 2.51 6.75
CA ILE A 190 -6.20 1.79 7.93
C ILE A 190 -6.61 2.56 9.20
N ASN A 191 -7.56 1.99 9.94
CA ASN A 191 -8.06 2.53 11.19
C ASN A 191 -7.16 2.09 12.34
N CYS A 192 -6.05 2.80 12.56
CA CYS A 192 -5.12 2.56 13.67
C CYS A 192 -5.85 2.57 15.04
N LEU A 193 -6.84 3.46 15.19
CA LEU A 193 -7.62 3.63 16.42
C LEU A 193 -8.50 2.41 16.71
N GLY A 194 -8.80 1.59 15.71
CA GLY A 194 -9.53 0.33 15.86
C GLY A 194 -8.91 -0.63 16.88
N CYS A 195 -7.60 -0.52 17.12
CA CYS A 195 -6.88 -1.38 18.07
C CYS A 195 -5.99 -0.59 19.05
N HIS A 196 -5.56 0.62 18.69
CA HIS A 196 -4.64 1.42 19.50
C HIS A 196 -5.32 2.52 20.32
N ASP A 197 -6.62 2.73 20.14
CA ASP A 197 -7.35 3.68 20.99
C ASP A 197 -7.65 3.06 22.35
N ALA A 198 -7.28 3.79 23.40
CA ALA A 198 -7.55 3.43 24.79
C ALA A 198 -8.75 4.19 25.37
N GLU A 199 -9.37 5.09 24.60
CA GLU A 199 -10.54 5.86 25.00
C GLU A 199 -11.78 4.96 25.10
N PRO A 200 -12.37 4.79 26.30
CA PRO A 200 -13.58 3.97 26.46
C PRO A 200 -14.79 4.47 25.67
N ALA A 201 -14.81 5.75 25.27
CA ALA A 201 -15.86 6.30 24.42
C ALA A 201 -15.72 5.92 22.93
N HIS A 202 -14.62 5.29 22.51
CA HIS A 202 -14.47 4.82 21.13
C HIS A 202 -15.42 3.64 20.87
N ASP A 203 -16.40 3.85 20.00
CA ASP A 203 -17.38 2.82 19.65
C ASP A 203 -17.12 2.26 18.23
N GLN A 204 -16.61 1.02 18.18
CA GLN A 204 -16.42 0.28 16.93
C GLN A 204 -17.73 -0.01 16.19
N ALA A 205 -18.86 -0.08 16.90
CA ALA A 205 -20.16 -0.23 16.28
C ALA A 205 -20.57 1.06 15.56
N GLU A 206 -20.33 2.23 16.15
CA GLU A 206 -20.56 3.51 15.49
C GLU A 206 -19.64 3.69 14.28
N TYR A 207 -18.36 3.32 14.37
CA TYR A 207 -17.45 3.30 13.22
C TYR A 207 -18.05 2.50 12.05
N TYR A 208 -18.52 1.27 12.31
CA TYR A 208 -19.17 0.46 11.28
C TYR A 208 -20.44 1.12 10.72
N LEU A 209 -21.25 1.77 11.57
CA LEU A 209 -22.44 2.50 11.09
C LEU A 209 -22.07 3.64 10.14
N GLN A 210 -20.89 4.24 10.29
CA GLN A 210 -20.38 5.22 9.34
C GLN A 210 -19.86 4.54 8.07
N THR A 211 -19.19 3.39 8.18
CA THR A 211 -18.74 2.59 7.01
C THR A 211 -19.89 2.11 6.13
N VAL A 212 -21.08 1.83 6.66
CA VAL A 212 -22.23 1.38 5.83
C VAL A 212 -23.10 2.53 5.31
N LYS A 213 -22.89 3.77 5.78
CA LYS A 213 -23.55 4.97 5.24
C LYS A 213 -22.87 5.51 3.99
N GLN A 214 -21.72 4.92 3.65
CA GLN A 214 -20.90 5.20 2.48
C GLN A 214 -21.61 4.90 1.16
#